data_AF-A0A9P6BR39-F1
#
_entry.id   AF-A0A9P6BR39-F1
#
_cell.length_a   1.000
_cell.length_b   1.000
_cell.length_c   1.000
_cell.angle_alpha   90.00
_cell.angle_beta   90.00
_cell.angle_gamma   90.00
#
_symmetry.space_group_name_H-M   'P 1'
#
loop_
_entity.id
_entity.type
_entity.pdbx_description
1 polymer ?
#
loop_
_entity_poly.entity_id
_entity_poly.type
_entity_poly.pdbx_seq_one_letter_code
_entity_poly.pdbx_strand_id
1 'polypeptide(L)'
;MEGSPVNFVAHSMGGLDCRYLISHIHNKNYEVLSLTTLSTPHRGSPMMDWFRDNFGVGLLLQSEEDSMRKLGEAAKLSKEAVQEASDALHSYLQNVAGRVMSSGYRAAPNPSPISPLLNKLIPYLDTPAYANLTTTYCKEVFNPNTPDDPHVSYYSYGASVPQIPLWAPLGFPWEVIKAKEGENDGLVSLQSARWGEYVETVEADHWDLNNRWRLKIGYDQKPFDAIDMYMNVATRLYNNGF
;
A
#
# COMPACT_ATOMS: atom_id res chain seq x y z
N MET A 1 17.33 -29.78 1.39
CA MET A 1 15.88 -29.72 1.09
C MET A 1 15.76 -28.91 -0.19
N GLU A 2 16.02 -29.55 -1.33
CA GLU A 2 15.88 -28.94 -2.64
C GLU A 2 14.49 -29.31 -3.15
N GLY A 3 13.69 -28.33 -3.57
CA GLY A 3 12.33 -28.56 -4.06
C GLY A 3 11.26 -28.68 -2.98
N SER A 4 11.45 -28.10 -1.79
CA SER A 4 10.36 -28.03 -0.81
C SER A 4 9.23 -27.13 -1.35
N PRO A 5 7.97 -27.59 -1.36
CA PRO A 5 6.84 -26.77 -1.75
C PRO A 5 6.59 -25.67 -0.72
N VAL A 6 6.29 -24.46 -1.17
CA VAL A 6 5.96 -23.31 -0.31
C VAL A 6 4.72 -22.59 -0.81
N ASN A 7 3.93 -22.10 0.16
CA ASN A 7 2.76 -21.27 -0.08
C ASN A 7 3.03 -19.88 0.49
N PHE A 8 2.98 -18.85 -0.35
CA PHE A 8 3.16 -17.48 0.10
C PHE A 8 1.84 -16.89 0.59
N VAL A 9 1.91 -16.18 1.71
CA VAL A 9 0.85 -15.31 2.20
C VAL A 9 1.48 -13.95 2.43
N ALA A 10 0.96 -12.93 1.77
CA ALA A 10 1.56 -11.61 1.75
C ALA A 10 0.53 -10.51 1.97
N HIS A 11 0.91 -9.47 2.71
CA HIS A 11 0.10 -8.30 2.99
C HIS A 11 0.66 -7.07 2.27
N SER A 12 -0.22 -6.20 1.77
CA SER A 12 0.15 -4.91 1.20
C SER A 12 1.21 -5.05 0.09
N MET A 13 2.27 -4.25 0.10
CA MET A 13 3.37 -4.30 -0.87
C MET A 13 4.04 -5.70 -0.97
N GLY A 14 4.01 -6.51 0.10
CA GLY A 14 4.62 -7.83 0.08
C GLY A 14 4.05 -8.76 -1.00
N GLY A 15 2.80 -8.55 -1.43
CA GLY A 15 2.22 -9.32 -2.54
C GLY A 15 2.84 -8.96 -3.90
N LEU A 16 3.28 -7.71 -4.10
CA LEU A 16 4.06 -7.32 -5.26
C LEU A 16 5.46 -7.94 -5.20
N ASP A 17 6.10 -7.92 -4.03
CA ASP A 17 7.42 -8.53 -3.84
C ASP A 17 7.39 -10.04 -4.15
N CYS A 18 6.35 -10.75 -3.68
CA CYS A 18 6.15 -12.16 -4.01
C CYS A 18 5.93 -12.39 -5.51
N ARG A 19 5.13 -11.55 -6.18
CA ARG A 19 4.94 -11.65 -7.65
C ARG A 19 6.25 -11.43 -8.41
N TYR A 20 7.03 -10.42 -8.00
CA TYR A 20 8.33 -10.16 -8.59
C TYR A 20 9.26 -11.36 -8.41
N LEU A 21 9.34 -11.89 -7.19
CA LEU A 21 10.15 -13.05 -6.88
C LEU A 21 9.71 -14.28 -7.67
N ILE A 22 8.41 -14.54 -7.82
CA ILE A 22 7.88 -15.65 -8.63
C ILE A 22 8.33 -15.51 -10.08
N SER A 23 8.11 -14.34 -10.69
CA SER A 23 8.33 -14.10 -12.12
C SER A 23 9.80 -14.01 -12.53
N HIS A 24 10.65 -13.40 -11.68
CA HIS A 24 12.02 -13.01 -12.07
C HIS A 24 13.15 -13.81 -11.42
N ILE A 25 12.88 -14.50 -10.31
CA ILE A 25 13.91 -15.26 -9.58
C ILE A 25 13.71 -16.75 -9.86
N HIS A 26 14.49 -17.32 -10.78
CA HIS A 26 14.29 -18.72 -11.20
C HIS A 26 15.08 -19.73 -10.35
N ASN A 27 16.28 -19.37 -9.88
CA ASN A 27 17.17 -20.29 -9.15
C ASN A 27 16.83 -20.36 -7.65
N LYS A 28 15.66 -20.92 -7.34
CA LYS A 28 15.19 -21.13 -5.97
C LYS A 28 15.45 -22.57 -5.54
N ASN A 29 15.70 -22.77 -4.25
CA ASN A 29 15.77 -24.09 -3.63
C ASN A 29 14.38 -24.61 -3.19
N TYR A 30 13.30 -23.92 -3.55
CA TYR A 30 11.91 -24.24 -3.24
C TYR A 30 11.02 -24.00 -4.46
N GLU A 31 9.88 -24.68 -4.48
CA GLU A 31 8.84 -24.52 -5.50
C GLU A 31 7.65 -23.75 -4.89
N VAL A 32 7.23 -22.66 -5.54
CA VAL A 32 6.08 -21.89 -5.07
C VAL A 32 4.82 -22.52 -5.63
N LEU A 33 3.90 -22.96 -4.77
CA LEU A 33 2.63 -23.57 -5.21
C LEU A 33 1.50 -22.54 -5.25
N SER A 34 1.49 -21.60 -4.30
CA SER A 34 0.46 -20.55 -4.24
C SER A 34 1.00 -19.21 -3.76
N LEU A 35 0.31 -18.15 -4.15
CA LEU A 35 0.42 -16.82 -3.56
C LEU A 35 -0.98 -16.32 -3.15
N THR A 36 -1.19 -16.13 -1.85
CA THR A 36 -2.35 -15.46 -1.29
C THR A 36 -2.00 -14.04 -0.88
N THR A 37 -2.66 -13.05 -1.47
CA THR A 37 -2.45 -11.63 -1.14
C THR A 37 -3.59 -11.06 -0.29
N LEU A 38 -3.23 -10.18 0.65
CA LEU A 38 -4.14 -9.51 1.57
C LEU A 38 -3.98 -7.99 1.40
N SER A 39 -4.97 -7.33 0.81
CA SER A 39 -4.93 -5.89 0.52
C SER A 39 -3.65 -5.44 -0.21
N THR A 40 -3.17 -6.23 -1.17
CA THR A 40 -2.03 -5.85 -2.00
C THR A 40 -2.47 -4.86 -3.08
N PRO A 41 -1.79 -3.72 -3.27
CA PRO A 41 -2.14 -2.77 -4.32
C PRO A 41 -1.64 -3.25 -5.70
N HIS A 42 -2.26 -4.30 -6.27
CA HIS A 42 -1.84 -4.88 -7.56
C HIS A 42 -1.90 -3.89 -8.73
N ARG A 43 -2.70 -2.83 -8.60
CA ARG A 43 -2.84 -1.74 -9.58
C ARG A 43 -2.40 -0.39 -9.02
N GLY A 44 -1.60 -0.42 -7.95
CA GLY A 44 -1.14 0.75 -7.21
C GLY A 44 -2.21 1.32 -6.27
N SER A 45 -1.92 2.47 -5.67
CA SER A 45 -2.85 3.19 -4.80
C SER A 45 -3.02 4.63 -5.31
N PRO A 46 -4.26 5.11 -5.47
CA PRO A 46 -4.52 6.50 -5.81
C PRO A 46 -3.97 7.51 -4.80
N MET A 47 -3.74 7.08 -3.55
CA MET A 47 -3.07 7.88 -2.54
C MET A 47 -1.59 8.13 -2.89
N MET A 48 -0.92 7.14 -3.48
CA MET A 48 0.47 7.27 -3.91
C MET A 48 0.59 8.20 -5.12
N ASP A 49 -0.38 8.16 -6.04
CA ASP A 49 -0.47 9.16 -7.10
C ASP A 49 -0.66 10.57 -6.53
N TRP A 50 -1.53 10.72 -5.52
CA TRP A 50 -1.75 12.01 -4.88
C TRP A 50 -0.48 12.54 -4.21
N PHE A 51 0.27 11.68 -3.50
CA PHE A 51 1.56 12.06 -2.94
C PHE A 51 2.55 12.50 -4.03
N ARG A 52 2.63 11.77 -5.14
CA ARG A 52 3.46 12.14 -6.29
C ARG A 52 3.09 13.51 -6.85
N ASP A 53 1.81 13.72 -7.10
CA ASP A 53 1.33 14.94 -7.77
C ASP A 53 1.42 16.18 -6.87
N ASN A 54 1.39 16.02 -5.54
CA ASN A 54 1.36 17.13 -4.57
C ASN A 54 2.68 17.37 -3.84
N PHE A 55 3.55 16.36 -3.76
CA PHE A 55 4.83 16.45 -3.06
C PHE A 55 6.03 16.04 -3.91
N GLY A 56 5.84 15.63 -5.18
CA GLY A 56 6.95 15.23 -6.04
C GLY A 56 7.72 14.00 -5.56
N VAL A 57 7.10 13.16 -4.71
CA VAL A 57 7.65 11.87 -4.25
C VAL A 57 7.23 10.74 -5.18
N GLY A 58 8.03 9.68 -5.34
CA GLY A 58 7.65 8.58 -6.22
C GLY A 58 7.75 8.91 -7.72
N LEU A 59 8.56 9.92 -8.06
CA LEU A 59 9.11 10.05 -9.41
C LEU A 59 9.98 8.81 -9.65
N LEU A 60 9.81 8.13 -10.78
CA LEU A 60 10.72 7.08 -11.22
C LEU A 60 12.14 7.65 -11.20
N LEU A 61 12.95 7.25 -10.21
CA LEU A 61 14.36 7.63 -10.14
C LEU A 61 15.00 7.10 -11.41
N GLN A 62 15.50 8.02 -12.24
CA GLN A 62 16.01 7.70 -13.57
C GLN A 62 17.34 6.92 -13.53
N SER A 63 17.87 6.62 -12.34
CA SER A 63 19.09 5.81 -12.17
C SER A 63 19.11 5.02 -10.83
N GLU A 64 19.66 3.81 -10.86
CA GLU A 64 19.89 2.96 -9.67
C GLU A 64 20.89 3.59 -8.68
N GLU A 65 21.85 4.37 -9.20
CA GLU A 65 22.91 5.03 -8.43
C GLU A 65 22.37 6.12 -7.49
N ASP A 66 21.40 6.92 -7.96
CA ASP A 66 20.76 7.95 -7.14
C ASP A 66 19.90 7.35 -6.02
N SER A 67 19.30 6.18 -6.28
CA SER A 67 18.48 5.45 -5.30
C SER A 67 19.32 4.97 -4.11
N MET A 68 20.51 4.39 -4.38
CA MET A 68 21.43 3.91 -3.36
C MET A 68 22.06 5.04 -2.53
N ARG A 69 22.34 6.18 -3.16
CA ARG A 69 22.86 7.38 -2.48
C ARG A 69 21.85 7.96 -1.50
N LYS A 70 20.59 8.14 -1.93
CA LYS A 70 19.51 8.67 -1.09
C LYS A 70 19.16 7.72 0.07
N LEU A 71 19.20 6.40 -0.14
CA LEU A 71 18.96 5.40 0.91
C LEU A 71 20.02 5.48 2.03
N GLY A 72 21.29 5.70 1.68
CA GLY A 72 22.38 5.90 2.63
C GLY A 72 22.32 7.23 3.39
N GLU A 73 21.70 8.26 2.82
CA GLU A 73 21.43 9.54 3.48
C GLU A 73 20.22 9.45 4.42
N ALA A 74 19.16 8.75 4.02
CA ALA A 74 17.97 8.51 4.86
C ALA A 74 18.27 7.74 6.15
N ALA A 75 19.20 6.78 6.10
CA ALA A 75 19.63 6.00 7.27
C ALA A 75 20.37 6.83 8.34
N LYS A 76 20.78 8.07 8.04
CA LYS A 76 21.52 8.96 8.95
C LYS A 76 20.64 10.00 9.67
N LEU A 77 19.34 10.05 9.39
CA LEU A 77 18.44 11.04 9.97
C LEU A 77 18.10 10.72 11.44
N SER A 78 18.17 11.74 12.30
CA SER A 78 17.80 11.63 13.71
C SER A 78 16.29 11.55 13.88
N LYS A 79 15.83 10.93 14.97
CA LYS A 79 14.40 10.73 15.26
C LYS A 79 13.63 12.05 15.34
N GLU A 80 14.28 13.12 15.77
CA GLU A 80 13.68 14.45 15.91
C GLU A 80 13.32 15.06 14.54
N ALA A 81 14.18 14.90 13.53
CA ALA A 81 13.92 15.42 12.18
C ALA A 81 12.77 14.67 11.48
N VAL A 82 12.63 13.37 11.75
CA VAL A 82 11.49 12.56 11.27
C VAL A 82 10.19 12.99 11.93
N GLN A 83 10.22 13.32 13.22
CA GLN A 83 9.04 13.78 13.95
C GLN A 83 8.56 15.15 13.45
N GLU A 84 9.46 16.10 13.26
CA GLU A 84 9.13 17.44 12.77
C GLU A 84 8.56 17.40 11.34
N ALA A 85 9.08 16.50 10.50
CA ALA A 85 8.55 16.22 9.17
C ALA A 85 7.11 15.67 9.21
N SER A 86 6.87 14.72 10.11
CA SER A 86 5.55 14.12 10.33
C SER A 86 4.54 15.17 10.76
N ASP A 87 4.91 16.06 11.69
CA ASP A 87 4.02 17.10 12.21
C ASP A 87 3.69 18.15 11.13
N ALA A 88 4.68 18.53 10.33
CA ALA A 88 4.50 19.46 9.21
C ALA A 88 3.58 18.87 8.12
N LEU A 89 3.75 17.57 7.80
CA LEU A 89 2.87 16.87 6.87
C LEU A 89 1.45 16.77 7.42
N HIS A 90 1.29 16.43 8.70
CA HIS A 90 -0.01 16.35 9.35
C HIS A 90 -0.74 17.71 9.28
N SER A 91 -0.06 18.82 9.58
CA SER A 91 -0.62 20.16 9.47
C SER A 91 -1.05 20.52 8.04
N TYR A 92 -0.24 20.15 7.04
CA TYR A 92 -0.60 20.35 5.64
C TYR A 92 -1.84 19.54 5.24
N LEU A 93 -1.89 18.26 5.59
CA LEU A 93 -3.02 17.37 5.29
C LEU A 93 -4.31 17.86 5.94
N GLN A 94 -4.27 18.33 7.19
CA GLN A 94 -5.41 18.95 7.86
C GLN A 94 -5.92 20.20 7.11
N ASN A 95 -5.01 21.05 6.64
CA ASN A 95 -5.37 22.24 5.87
C ASN A 95 -5.98 21.89 4.49
N VAL A 96 -5.43 20.88 3.80
CA VAL A 96 -5.98 20.40 2.53
C VAL A 96 -7.35 19.76 2.73
N ALA A 97 -7.51 18.90 3.74
CA ALA A 97 -8.78 18.28 4.08
C ALA A 97 -9.85 19.36 4.37
N GLY A 98 -9.51 20.39 5.14
CA GLY A 98 -10.41 21.52 5.40
C GLY A 98 -10.86 22.26 4.12
N ARG A 99 -10.00 22.38 3.11
CA ARG A 99 -10.33 23.02 1.82
C ARG A 99 -11.19 22.15 0.92
N VAL A 100 -10.95 20.84 0.90
CA VAL A 100 -11.78 19.87 0.16
C VAL A 100 -13.21 19.89 0.71
N MET A 101 -13.35 19.96 2.04
CA MET A 101 -14.65 20.02 2.73
C MET A 101 -15.42 21.31 2.46
N SER A 102 -14.73 22.46 2.30
CA SER A 102 -15.40 23.76 2.11
C SER A 102 -15.79 24.06 0.65
N SER A 103 -15.16 23.41 -0.33
CA SER A 103 -15.28 23.79 -1.75
C SER A 103 -16.09 22.81 -2.60
N GLY A 104 -16.61 21.72 -2.03
CA GLY A 104 -17.44 20.74 -2.73
C GLY A 104 -16.85 20.29 -4.08
N TYR A 105 -15.73 19.55 -4.05
CA TYR A 105 -15.10 18.79 -5.17
C TYR A 105 -15.06 19.41 -6.59
N ARG A 106 -15.32 20.70 -6.80
CA ARG A 106 -15.34 21.33 -8.14
C ARG A 106 -14.15 22.21 -8.47
N ALA A 107 -13.19 22.33 -7.56
CA ALA A 107 -11.92 22.96 -7.85
C ALA A 107 -10.80 22.09 -7.26
N ALA A 108 -9.96 21.52 -8.11
CA ALA A 108 -8.64 21.07 -7.68
C ALA A 108 -7.96 22.29 -7.02
N PRO A 109 -7.54 22.22 -5.75
CA PRO A 109 -6.90 23.37 -5.11
C PRO A 109 -5.62 23.68 -5.87
N ASN A 110 -5.42 24.96 -6.22
CA ASN A 110 -4.10 25.45 -6.62
C ASN A 110 -3.11 25.03 -5.52
N PRO A 111 -1.96 24.42 -5.86
CA PRO A 111 -1.00 23.98 -4.86
C PRO A 111 -0.55 25.21 -4.08
N SER A 112 -0.95 25.30 -2.80
CA SER A 112 -0.35 26.27 -1.89
C SER A 112 1.15 25.97 -1.83
N PRO A 113 2.01 27.01 -1.74
CA PRO A 113 3.44 26.80 -1.65
C PRO A 113 3.75 25.89 -0.46
N ILE A 114 4.29 24.70 -0.76
CA ILE A 114 4.76 23.73 0.21
C ILE A 114 5.80 24.43 1.09
N SER A 115 5.74 24.21 2.41
CA SER A 115 6.67 24.90 3.32
C SER A 115 8.13 24.57 2.93
N PRO A 116 9.07 25.52 3.05
CA PRO A 116 10.48 25.28 2.73
C PRO A 116 11.10 24.10 3.51
N LEU A 117 10.54 23.79 4.69
CA LEU A 117 10.92 22.64 5.51
C LEU A 117 10.45 21.33 4.87
N LEU A 118 9.19 21.25 4.44
CA LEU A 118 8.65 20.09 3.72
C LEU A 118 9.38 19.84 2.40
N ASN A 119 9.75 20.90 1.66
CA ASN A 119 10.54 20.75 0.42
C ASN A 119 11.91 20.08 0.65
N LYS A 120 12.54 20.31 1.81
CA LYS A 120 13.81 19.64 2.16
C LYS A 120 13.63 18.17 2.56
N LEU A 121 12.40 17.75 2.85
CA LEU A 121 12.06 16.42 3.35
C LEU A 121 11.48 15.50 2.27
N ILE A 122 10.99 16.06 1.16
CA ILE A 122 10.53 15.34 -0.03
C ILE A 122 11.50 14.22 -0.46
N PRO A 123 12.83 14.44 -0.57
CA PRO A 123 13.76 13.39 -0.99
C PRO A 123 13.93 12.22 0.00
N TYR A 124 13.49 12.38 1.25
CA TYR A 124 13.59 11.36 2.29
C TYR A 124 12.27 10.59 2.48
N LEU A 125 11.14 11.19 2.07
CA LEU A 125 9.88 10.50 1.84
C LEU A 125 9.87 9.74 0.51
N ASP A 126 10.76 10.12 -0.41
CA ASP A 126 11.05 9.48 -1.71
C ASP A 126 11.86 8.18 -1.53
N THR A 127 11.36 7.23 -0.73
CA THR A 127 11.91 5.87 -0.78
C THR A 127 11.42 5.22 -2.09
N PRO A 128 12.25 4.39 -2.77
CA PRO A 128 11.86 3.69 -4.00
C PRO A 128 10.52 2.94 -3.88
N ALA A 129 10.17 2.52 -2.65
CA ALA A 129 8.90 1.87 -2.34
C ALA A 129 7.68 2.72 -2.70
N TYR A 130 7.70 4.05 -2.55
CA TYR A 130 6.55 4.91 -2.89
C TYR A 130 6.31 4.99 -4.40
N ALA A 131 7.36 5.03 -5.22
CA ALA A 131 7.25 5.00 -6.68
C ALA A 131 6.60 3.68 -7.15
N ASN A 132 6.98 2.57 -6.51
CA ASN A 132 6.52 1.24 -6.88
C ASN A 132 5.04 0.97 -6.56
N LEU A 133 4.38 1.88 -5.83
CA LEU A 133 2.98 1.78 -5.44
C LEU A 133 2.08 2.78 -6.19
N THR A 134 2.63 3.59 -7.09
CA THR A 134 1.83 4.47 -7.95
C THR A 134 1.01 3.66 -8.96
N THR A 135 -0.18 4.15 -9.33
CA THR A 135 -1.06 3.38 -10.22
C THR A 135 -0.46 3.23 -11.61
N THR A 136 0.21 4.27 -12.11
CA THR A 136 0.94 4.27 -13.37
C THR A 136 2.04 3.21 -13.37
N TYR A 137 2.92 3.19 -12.35
CA TYR A 137 3.98 2.19 -12.29
C TYR A 137 3.42 0.76 -12.25
N CYS A 138 2.46 0.49 -11.37
CA CYS A 138 1.91 -0.85 -11.24
C CYS A 138 1.25 -1.33 -12.54
N LYS A 139 0.47 -0.48 -13.21
CA LYS A 139 -0.28 -0.84 -14.42
C LYS A 139 0.59 -0.91 -15.68
N GLU A 140 1.52 0.02 -15.84
CA GLU A 140 2.27 0.20 -17.10
C GLU A 140 3.66 -0.42 -17.07
N VAL A 141 4.25 -0.60 -15.88
CA VAL A 141 5.62 -1.12 -15.73
C VAL A 141 5.60 -2.47 -15.01
N PHE A 142 5.08 -2.54 -13.80
CA PHE A 142 5.19 -3.75 -12.97
C PHE A 142 4.40 -4.92 -13.56
N ASN A 143 3.09 -4.74 -13.83
CA ASN A 143 2.23 -5.84 -14.27
C ASN A 143 2.62 -6.41 -15.64
N PRO A 144 2.93 -5.61 -16.67
CA PRO A 144 3.38 -6.14 -17.95
C PRO A 144 4.72 -6.89 -17.87
N ASN A 145 5.62 -6.45 -16.98
CA ASN A 145 6.93 -7.09 -16.80
C ASN A 145 6.92 -8.20 -15.74
N THR A 146 5.82 -8.43 -15.02
CA THR A 146 5.72 -9.44 -13.95
C THR A 146 4.48 -10.31 -14.21
N PRO A 147 4.50 -11.10 -15.30
CA PRO A 147 3.41 -12.02 -15.60
C PRO A 147 3.31 -13.11 -14.52
N ASP A 148 2.09 -13.58 -14.34
CA ASP A 148 1.81 -14.71 -13.45
C ASP A 148 2.40 -16.01 -14.05
N ASP A 149 2.92 -16.87 -13.18
CA ASP A 149 3.39 -18.20 -13.54
C ASP A 149 2.18 -19.14 -13.64
N PRO A 150 1.95 -19.83 -14.78
CA PRO A 150 0.79 -20.70 -14.96
C PRO A 150 0.77 -21.93 -14.02
N HIS A 151 1.87 -22.24 -13.35
CA HIS A 151 1.97 -23.32 -12.38
C HIS A 151 1.67 -22.88 -10.93
N VAL A 152 1.52 -21.57 -10.68
CA VAL A 152 1.24 -21.02 -9.35
C VAL A 152 -0.23 -20.64 -9.24
N SER A 153 -0.86 -21.02 -8.12
CA SER A 153 -2.21 -20.57 -7.80
C SER A 153 -2.20 -19.19 -7.13
N TYR A 154 -2.99 -18.25 -7.66
CA TYR A 154 -3.07 -16.89 -7.12
C TYR A 154 -4.43 -16.63 -6.48
N TYR A 155 -4.42 -16.26 -5.20
CA TYR A 155 -5.60 -15.88 -4.43
C TYR A 155 -5.46 -14.46 -3.90
N SER A 156 -6.56 -13.73 -3.81
CA SER A 156 -6.56 -12.40 -3.21
C SER A 156 -7.76 -12.13 -2.31
N TYR A 157 -7.49 -11.39 -1.25
CA TYR A 157 -8.47 -10.85 -0.31
C TYR A 157 -8.38 -9.33 -0.34
N GLY A 158 -9.54 -8.68 -0.35
CA GLY A 158 -9.63 -7.24 -0.14
C GLY A 158 -10.11 -6.95 1.26
N ALA A 159 -9.79 -5.76 1.76
CA ALA A 159 -10.41 -5.23 2.95
C ALA A 159 -11.10 -3.90 2.64
N SER A 160 -12.19 -3.62 3.34
CA SER A 160 -12.87 -2.33 3.21
C SER A 160 -13.61 -1.97 4.45
N VAL A 161 -13.70 -0.67 4.70
CA VAL A 161 -14.48 -0.13 5.81
C VAL A 161 -15.43 0.96 5.30
N PRO A 162 -16.65 1.06 5.87
CA PRO A 162 -17.66 1.99 5.38
C PRO A 162 -17.22 3.45 5.41
N GLN A 163 -16.45 3.83 6.44
CA GLN A 163 -15.91 5.16 6.62
C GLN A 163 -14.72 5.14 7.60
N ILE A 164 -13.73 6.00 7.32
CA ILE A 164 -12.68 6.36 8.28
C ILE A 164 -12.75 7.89 8.46
N PRO A 165 -12.96 8.41 9.69
CA PRO A 165 -12.97 9.84 9.96
C PRO A 165 -11.66 10.50 9.55
N LEU A 166 -11.76 11.67 8.92
CA LEU A 166 -10.63 12.45 8.40
C LEU A 166 -9.51 12.74 9.42
N TRP A 167 -9.86 12.81 10.69
CA TRP A 167 -8.92 13.09 11.77
C TRP A 167 -8.09 11.85 12.16
N ALA A 168 -8.53 10.65 11.80
CA ALA A 168 -7.77 9.42 11.99
C ALA A 168 -6.65 9.31 10.95
N PRO A 169 -5.54 8.61 11.24
CA PRO A 169 -4.40 8.54 10.33
C PRO A 169 -4.72 8.01 8.92
N LEU A 170 -5.67 7.09 8.80
CA LEU A 170 -6.12 6.53 7.52
C LEU A 170 -7.27 7.33 6.88
N GLY A 171 -7.81 8.36 7.54
CA GLY A 171 -8.99 9.09 7.07
C GLY A 171 -8.76 9.87 5.78
N PHE A 172 -7.68 10.65 5.72
CA PHE A 172 -7.33 11.38 4.50
C PHE A 172 -7.00 10.45 3.32
N PRO A 173 -6.13 9.43 3.48
CA PRO A 173 -5.92 8.41 2.45
C PRO A 173 -7.21 7.72 1.98
N TRP A 174 -8.10 7.35 2.92
CA TRP A 174 -9.37 6.72 2.63
C TRP A 174 -10.26 7.58 1.73
N GLU A 175 -10.37 8.88 2.01
CA GLU A 175 -11.15 9.83 1.19
C GLU A 175 -10.57 9.99 -0.23
N VAL A 176 -9.24 10.12 -0.35
CA VAL A 176 -8.57 10.24 -1.65
C VAL A 176 -8.83 9.01 -2.53
N ILE A 177 -8.76 7.82 -1.95
CA ILE A 177 -9.02 6.56 -2.66
C ILE A 177 -10.51 6.42 -2.93
N LYS A 178 -11.38 6.75 -1.98
CA LYS A 178 -12.84 6.68 -2.12
C LYS A 178 -13.32 7.52 -3.30
N ALA A 179 -12.78 8.72 -3.45
CA ALA A 179 -13.11 9.63 -4.55
C ALA A 179 -12.69 9.09 -5.93
N LYS A 180 -11.63 8.28 -6.02
CA LYS A 180 -11.07 7.80 -7.29
C LYS A 180 -11.48 6.37 -7.66
N GLU A 181 -11.47 5.45 -6.70
CA GLU A 181 -11.64 4.01 -6.93
C GLU A 181 -12.71 3.36 -6.04
N GLY A 182 -13.33 4.10 -5.12
CA GLY A 182 -14.46 3.62 -4.31
C GLY A 182 -14.03 2.91 -3.02
N GLU A 183 -14.66 1.76 -2.74
CA GLU A 183 -14.43 1.02 -1.49
C GLU A 183 -12.96 0.69 -1.26
N ASN A 184 -12.47 0.93 -0.05
CA ASN A 184 -11.05 0.80 0.30
C ASN A 184 -10.84 0.59 1.80
N ASP A 185 -9.64 0.15 2.15
CA ASP A 185 -9.20 -0.14 3.54
C ASP A 185 -8.42 1.02 4.18
N GLY A 186 -8.39 2.18 3.53
CA GLY A 186 -7.60 3.34 3.93
C GLY A 186 -6.27 3.47 3.20
N LEU A 187 -5.75 2.46 2.51
CA LEU A 187 -4.52 2.59 1.70
C LEU A 187 -4.63 1.95 0.32
N VAL A 188 -5.51 0.97 0.16
CA VAL A 188 -5.69 0.19 -1.06
C VAL A 188 -7.17 0.06 -1.37
N SER A 189 -7.55 0.33 -2.63
CA SER A 189 -8.92 0.11 -3.08
C SER A 189 -9.21 -1.39 -3.26
N LEU A 190 -10.48 -1.77 -3.13
CA LEU A 190 -10.90 -3.14 -3.46
C LEU A 190 -10.62 -3.50 -4.92
N GLN A 191 -10.66 -2.52 -5.83
CA GLN A 191 -10.31 -2.73 -7.22
C GLN A 191 -8.83 -3.09 -7.40
N SER A 192 -7.95 -2.42 -6.65
CA SER A 192 -6.51 -2.70 -6.69
C SER A 192 -6.15 -3.99 -5.95
N ALA A 193 -6.87 -4.33 -4.87
CA ALA A 193 -6.66 -5.56 -4.10
C ALA A 193 -6.95 -6.86 -4.88
N ARG A 194 -7.83 -6.81 -5.88
CA ARG A 194 -8.25 -8.00 -6.66
C ARG A 194 -7.17 -8.50 -7.61
N TRP A 195 -6.71 -9.74 -7.44
CA TRP A 195 -5.78 -10.44 -8.33
C TRP A 195 -5.98 -11.97 -8.29
N GLY A 196 -5.76 -12.65 -9.42
CA GLY A 196 -6.05 -14.08 -9.52
C GLY A 196 -7.51 -14.41 -9.16
N GLU A 197 -7.72 -15.48 -8.40
CA GLU A 197 -9.02 -15.79 -7.81
C GLU A 197 -9.26 -14.90 -6.59
N TYR A 198 -10.23 -13.99 -6.69
CA TYR A 198 -10.65 -13.16 -5.57
C TYR A 198 -11.56 -13.95 -4.63
N VAL A 199 -11.13 -14.08 -3.37
CA VAL A 199 -11.82 -14.91 -2.38
C VAL A 199 -12.93 -14.14 -1.68
N GLU A 200 -12.61 -13.06 -0.97
CA GLU A 200 -13.60 -12.26 -0.25
C GLU A 200 -13.13 -10.83 0.04
N THR A 201 -14.09 -10.00 0.44
CA THR A 201 -13.87 -8.72 1.09
C THR A 201 -14.06 -8.89 2.59
N VAL A 202 -13.06 -8.57 3.40
CA VAL A 202 -13.20 -8.51 4.86
C VAL A 202 -13.51 -7.09 5.34
N GLU A 203 -14.32 -6.98 6.39
CA GLU A 203 -14.63 -5.69 7.04
C GLU A 203 -13.48 -5.32 8.00
N ALA A 204 -12.44 -4.71 7.44
CA ALA A 204 -11.22 -4.34 8.16
C ALA A 204 -10.52 -3.16 7.47
N ASP A 205 -9.82 -2.33 8.24
CA ASP A 205 -8.88 -1.37 7.66
C ASP A 205 -7.52 -2.02 7.34
N HIS A 206 -6.63 -1.26 6.70
CA HIS A 206 -5.35 -1.79 6.23
C HIS A 206 -4.42 -2.26 7.38
N TRP A 207 -4.59 -1.72 8.58
CA TRP A 207 -3.75 -2.03 9.75
C TRP A 207 -4.33 -3.16 10.59
N ASP A 208 -5.64 -3.35 10.59
CA ASP A 208 -6.29 -4.52 11.22
C ASP A 208 -5.69 -5.84 10.68
N LEU A 209 -5.37 -5.91 9.38
CA LEU A 209 -4.82 -7.10 8.72
C LEU A 209 -3.44 -7.58 9.20
N ASN A 210 -2.65 -6.73 9.86
CA ASN A 210 -1.31 -7.09 10.35
C ASN A 210 -1.23 -7.24 11.87
N ASN A 211 -2.37 -7.09 12.58
CA ASN A 211 -2.48 -7.21 14.03
C ASN A 211 -1.50 -6.28 14.82
N ARG A 212 -0.93 -5.25 14.17
CA ARG A 212 0.06 -4.36 14.82
C ARG A 212 -0.59 -3.26 15.67
N TRP A 213 -1.86 -2.94 15.43
CA TRP A 213 -2.54 -1.83 16.10
C TRP A 213 -3.91 -2.27 16.65
N ARG A 214 -3.94 -2.67 17.93
CA ARG A 214 -5.20 -3.02 18.62
C ARG A 214 -5.97 -1.81 19.15
N LEU A 215 -5.37 -0.62 19.13
CA LEU A 215 -6.02 0.63 19.52
C LEU A 215 -6.70 1.25 18.29
N LYS A 216 -8.00 1.00 18.16
CA LYS A 216 -8.87 1.70 17.20
C LYS A 216 -9.10 3.12 17.71
N ILE A 217 -8.27 4.06 17.27
CA ILE A 217 -8.43 5.47 17.63
C ILE A 217 -9.36 6.11 16.59
N GLY A 218 -10.64 6.22 16.95
CA GLY A 218 -11.49 7.23 16.36
C GLY A 218 -12.66 6.85 15.49
N TYR A 219 -12.95 5.57 15.34
CA TYR A 219 -14.17 5.11 14.69
C TYR A 219 -14.63 3.77 15.23
N ASP A 220 -15.94 3.60 15.25
CA ASP A 220 -16.59 2.40 15.74
C ASP A 220 -16.57 1.33 14.64
N GLN A 221 -15.47 0.57 14.59
CA GLN A 221 -15.39 -0.65 13.81
C GLN A 221 -15.41 -1.85 14.74
N LYS A 222 -16.12 -2.90 14.30
CA LYS A 222 -16.09 -4.19 14.99
C LYS A 222 -14.63 -4.62 15.18
N PRO A 223 -14.29 -5.25 16.32
CA PRO A 223 -12.99 -5.90 16.47
C PRO A 223 -12.78 -6.86 15.31
N PHE A 224 -11.65 -6.71 14.60
CA PHE A 224 -11.27 -7.63 13.54
C PHE A 224 -10.37 -8.73 14.13
N ASP A 225 -10.72 -9.98 13.93
CA ASP A 225 -9.89 -11.11 14.36
C ASP A 225 -8.93 -11.52 13.25
N ALA A 226 -7.75 -10.89 13.26
CA ALA A 226 -6.69 -11.23 12.31
C ALA A 226 -6.25 -12.69 12.44
N ILE A 227 -6.27 -13.27 13.65
CA ILE A 227 -5.82 -14.66 13.85
C ILE A 227 -6.81 -15.60 13.15
N ASP A 228 -8.11 -15.42 13.38
CA ASP A 228 -9.14 -16.21 12.71
C ASP A 228 -9.04 -16.08 11.18
N MET A 229 -8.81 -14.86 10.69
CA MET A 229 -8.61 -14.62 9.25
C MET A 229 -7.41 -15.39 8.67
N TYR A 230 -6.23 -15.34 9.28
CA TYR A 230 -5.08 -16.12 8.80
C TYR A 230 -5.30 -17.64 8.96
N MET A 231 -6.03 -18.08 9.99
CA MET A 231 -6.44 -19.48 10.13
C MET A 231 -7.38 -19.92 9.01
N ASN A 232 -8.31 -19.06 8.59
CA ASN A 232 -9.19 -19.30 7.44
C ASN A 232 -8.40 -19.38 6.13
N VAL A 233 -7.40 -18.50 5.94
CA VAL A 233 -6.48 -18.60 4.79
C VAL A 233 -5.74 -19.94 4.77
N ALA A 234 -5.15 -20.34 5.90
CA ALA A 234 -4.43 -21.62 6.01
C ALA A 234 -5.36 -22.82 5.78
N THR A 235 -6.56 -22.79 6.35
CA THR A 235 -7.59 -23.83 6.17
C THR A 235 -8.03 -23.93 4.70
N ARG A 236 -8.20 -22.80 4.02
CA ARG A 236 -8.55 -22.78 2.59
C ARG A 236 -7.45 -23.38 1.74
N LEU A 237 -6.18 -23.04 2.00
CA LEU A 237 -5.04 -23.63 1.30
C LEU A 237 -5.02 -25.16 1.49
N TYR A 238 -5.15 -25.62 2.73
CA TYR A 238 -5.22 -27.06 3.03
C TYR A 238 -6.37 -27.76 2.26
N ASN A 239 -7.57 -27.18 2.27
CA ASN A 239 -8.73 -27.73 1.57
C ASN A 239 -8.57 -27.78 0.05
N ASN A 240 -7.69 -26.93 -0.51
CA ASN A 240 -7.37 -26.90 -1.94
C ASN A 240 -6.16 -27.76 -2.31
N GLY A 241 -5.60 -28.52 -1.36
CA GLY A 241 -4.53 -29.49 -1.61
C GLY A 241 -3.11 -28.94 -1.52
N PHE A 242 -2.92 -27.81 -0.81
CA PHE A 242 -1.61 -27.21 -0.54
C PHE A 242 -1.02 -27.60 0.82
#